data_AF-A0A6P2H7W9-F1
#
_entry.id   AF-A0A6P2H7W9-F1
#
_cell.length_a   1.000
_cell.length_b   1.000
_cell.length_c   1.000
_cell.angle_alpha   90.00
_cell.angle_beta   90.00
_cell.angle_gamma   90.00
#
_symmetry.space_group_name_H-M   'P 1'
#
loop_
_entity.id
_entity.type
_entity.pdbx_description
1 polymer ?
#
loop_
_entity_poly.entity_id
_entity_poly.type
_entity_poly.pdbx_seq_one_letter_code
_entity_poly.pdbx_strand_id
1 'polypeptide(L)' 'MSVSALIRLLEAAGYDLRAVKRGHVRTLDDVLAEQRTMGDA' A
#
# COMPACT_ATOMS: atom_id res chain seq x y z
N MET A 1 3.18 9.41 -17.98
CA MET A 1 4.19 8.81 -17.07
C MET A 1 4.08 7.29 -17.19
N SER A 2 5.19 6.59 -17.41
CA SER A 2 5.20 5.12 -17.47
C SER A 2 5.34 4.53 -16.06
N VAL A 3 4.49 3.55 -15.71
CA VAL A 3 4.59 2.82 -14.44
C VAL A 3 5.97 2.15 -14.27
N SER A 4 6.55 1.67 -15.37
CA SER A 4 7.90 1.08 -15.34
C SER A 4 9.02 2.09 -15.06
N ALA A 5 8.83 3.36 -15.40
CA ALA A 5 9.79 4.41 -15.06
C ALA A 5 9.73 4.75 -13.57
N LEU A 6 8.53 4.78 -12.99
CA LEU A 6 8.32 5.00 -11.56
C LEU A 6 8.95 3.87 -10.71
N ILE A 7 8.71 2.61 -11.07
CA ILE A 7 9.26 1.45 -10.35
C ILE A 7 10.79 1.53 -10.28
N ARG A 8 11.46 1.78 -11.41
CA ARG A 8 12.92 1.89 -11.49
C ARG A 8 13.50 3.00 -10.62
N LEU A 9 12.80 4.14 -10.53
CA LEU A 9 13.22 5.27 -9.70
C LEU A 9 13.14 4.93 -8.21
N LEU A 10 12.11 4.20 -7.79
CA LEU A 10 11.95 3.75 -6.42
C LEU A 10 12.98 2.69 -6.05
N GLU A 11 13.25 1.72 -6.93
CA GLU A 11 14.33 0.74 -6.73
C GLU A 11 15.70 1.44 -6.58
N ALA A 12 16.00 2.41 -7.47
CA ALA A 12 17.24 3.18 -7.40
C ALA A 12 17.37 4.05 -6.13
N ALA A 13 16.24 4.47 -5.55
CA ALA A 13 16.21 5.19 -4.28
C ALA A 13 16.30 4.26 -3.05
N GLY A 14 16.45 2.94 -3.24
CA GLY A 14 16.64 1.97 -2.17
C GLY A 14 15.35 1.45 -1.53
N TYR A 15 14.19 1.66 -2.18
CA TYR A 15 12.93 1.11 -1.70
C TYR A 15 12.83 -0.39 -2.03
N ASP A 16 12.50 -1.21 -1.02
CA ASP A 16 12.18 -2.63 -1.18
C ASP A 16 10.75 -2.80 -1.72
N LEU A 17 10.63 -2.86 -3.04
CA LEU A 17 9.34 -3.05 -3.71
C LEU A 17 8.91 -4.51 -3.65
N ARG A 18 7.77 -4.77 -3.00
CA ARG A 18 7.18 -6.11 -2.91
C ARG A 18 5.97 -6.25 -3.80
N ALA A 19 5.97 -7.29 -4.62
CA ALA A 19 4.78 -7.68 -5.37
C ALA A 19 3.69 -8.15 -4.39
N VAL A 20 2.64 -7.36 -4.27
CA VAL A 20 1.42 -7.76 -3.53
C VAL A 20 0.45 -8.45 -4.48
N LYS A 21 -0.17 -9.54 -4.02
CA LYS A 21 -1.22 -10.23 -4.79
C LYS A 21 -2.32 -9.22 -5.13
N ARG A 22 -2.72 -9.17 -6.40
CA ARG A 22 -3.93 -8.46 -6.81
C ARG A 22 -5.13 -9.12 -6.13
N GLY A 23 -5.83 -8.35 -5.31
CA GLY A 23 -6.98 -8.80 -4.55
C GLY A 23 -7.18 -8.00 -3.28
N HIS A 24 -8.36 -8.10 -2.68
CA HIS A 24 -8.72 -7.40 -1.46
C HIS A 24 -8.04 -8.06 -0.25
N VAL A 25 -6.83 -7.60 0.08
CA VAL A 25 -6.14 -8.03 1.31
C VAL A 25 -6.53 -7.15 2.51
N ARG A 26 -6.87 -5.89 2.26
CA ARG A 26 -7.50 -4.91 3.18
C ARG A 26 -7.74 -3.64 2.37
N THR A 27 -8.94 -3.08 2.30
CA THR A 27 -9.14 -1.75 1.71
C THR A 27 -8.84 -0.63 2.70
N LEU A 28 -8.72 0.59 2.17
CA LEU A 28 -8.77 1.79 3.00
C LEU A 28 -10.03 1.83 3.85
N ASP A 29 -11.18 1.37 3.35
CA ASP A 29 -12.43 1.30 4.13
C ASP A 29 -12.31 0.35 5.32
N ASP A 30 -11.71 -0.83 5.14
CA ASP A 30 -11.45 -1.78 6.22
C ASP A 30 -10.52 -1.15 7.28
N VAL A 31 -9.46 -0.45 6.85
CA VAL A 31 -8.51 0.23 7.76
C VAL A 31 -9.17 1.35 8.54
N LEU A 32 -10.06 2.13 7.90
CA LEU A 32 -10.77 3.23 8.55
C LEU A 32 -11.82 2.72 9.55
N ALA A 33 -12.50 1.62 9.24
CA ALA A 33 -13.44 0.97 10.15
C ALA A 33 -12.76 0.46 11.42
N GLU A 34 -11.59 -0.17 11.27
CA GLU A 34 -10.79 -0.62 12.42
C GLU A 34 -10.28 0.53 13.29
N GLN A 35 -9.79 1.62 12.70
CA GLN A 35 -9.30 2.78 13.46
C GLN A 35 -10.39 3.43 14.31
N ARG A 36 -11.63 3.49 13.79
CA ARG A 36 -12.78 3.97 14.58
C ARG A 36 -13.05 3.08 15.78
N THR A 37 -12.96 1.76 15.59
CA THR A 37 -13.16 0.78 16.66
C THR A 37 -12.04 0.84 17.70
N MET A 38 -10.81 1.13 17.29
CA MET A 38 -9.66 1.23 18.19
C MET A 38 -9.60 2.56 18.96
N GLY A 39 -10.20 3.63 18.44
CA GLY A 39 -10.21 4.96 19.07
C GLY A 39 -11.24 5.15 20.18
N ASP A 40 -12.20 4.22 20.31
CA ASP A 40 -13.30 4.26 21.29
C ASP A 40 -13.05 3.34 22.51
N ALA A 41 -11.83 2.81 22.71
CA ALA A 41 -11.41 1.95 23.83
C ALA A 41 -10.34 2.62 24.71
#